data_AF-A0A3R9LTC9-F1
#
_entry.id   AF-A0A3R9LTC9-F1
#
_cell.length_a   1.000
_cell.length_b   1.000
_cell.length_c   1.000
_cell.angle_alpha   90.00
_cell.angle_beta   90.00
_cell.angle_gamma   90.00
#
_symmetry.space_group_name_H-M   'P 1'
#
loop_
_entity.id
_entity.type
_entity.pdbx_description
1 polymer ?
#
loop_
_entity_poly.entity_id
_entity_poly.type
_entity_poly.pdbx_seq_one_letter_code
_entity_poly.pdbx_strand_id
1 'polypeptide(L)'
;MKEETGLTISRPQLCGIKDWYDDEEYRYIALFYKTEHFTGELQSSDEGKVWWEDFDNLFRLKLATKDMSDMLRVFLEEDLSEFFYYKDGDDWLYDLK
;
A
#
# COMPACT_ATOMS: atom_id res chain seq x y z
N MET A 1 -6.90 -3.94 -9.42
CA MET A 1 -5.99 -4.95 -10.07
C MET A 1 -6.25 -5.20 -11.55
N LYS A 2 -7.25 -5.98 -11.98
CA LYS A 2 -7.42 -6.29 -13.41
C LYS A 2 -7.72 -5.05 -14.26
N GLU A 3 -8.57 -4.17 -13.74
CA GLU A 3 -8.94 -2.91 -14.40
C GLU A 3 -7.74 -1.94 -14.53
N GLU A 4 -6.93 -1.80 -13.47
CA GLU A 4 -5.80 -0.88 -13.43
C GLU A 4 -4.52 -1.39 -14.11
N THR A 5 -4.30 -2.71 -14.14
CA THR A 5 -3.00 -3.30 -14.54
C THR A 5 -3.09 -4.32 -15.68
N GLY A 6 -4.29 -4.73 -16.08
CA GLY A 6 -4.50 -5.85 -17.01
C GLY A 6 -4.26 -7.23 -16.40
N LEU A 7 -3.64 -7.33 -15.22
CA LEU A 7 -3.26 -8.60 -14.60
C LEU A 7 -4.41 -9.23 -13.82
N THR A 8 -4.59 -10.53 -13.99
CA THR A 8 -5.45 -11.35 -13.13
C THR A 8 -4.60 -11.99 -12.05
N ILE A 9 -4.80 -11.58 -10.80
CA ILE A 9 -4.11 -12.14 -9.64
C ILE A 9 -4.87 -13.32 -9.03
N SER A 10 -4.15 -14.19 -8.33
CA SER A 10 -4.73 -15.28 -7.54
C SER A 10 -3.99 -15.43 -6.21
N ARG A 11 -4.62 -16.11 -5.24
CA ARG A 11 -4.07 -16.32 -3.88
C ARG A 11 -3.53 -15.03 -3.22
N PRO A 12 -4.30 -13.92 -3.19
CA PRO A 12 -3.86 -12.73 -2.47
C PRO A 12 -3.71 -13.05 -0.98
N GLN A 13 -2.56 -12.73 -0.41
CA GLN A 13 -2.31 -12.79 1.02
C GLN A 13 -2.60 -11.42 1.62
N LEU A 14 -3.49 -11.37 2.62
CA LEU A 14 -3.67 -10.18 3.44
C LEU A 14 -2.40 -9.96 4.27
N CYS A 15 -1.80 -8.78 4.16
CA CYS A 15 -0.58 -8.39 4.88
C CYS A 15 -0.92 -7.55 6.11
N GLY A 16 -1.89 -6.66 5.97
CA GLY A 16 -2.29 -5.77 7.04
C GLY A 16 -3.32 -4.75 6.60
N ILE A 17 -3.54 -3.76 7.45
CA ILE A 17 -4.45 -2.64 7.20
C ILE A 17 -3.71 -1.32 7.37
N LYS A 18 -4.08 -0.32 6.58
CA LYS A 18 -3.78 1.07 6.85
C LYS A 18 -5.07 1.81 7.09
N ASP A 19 -5.16 2.51 8.20
CA ASP A 19 -6.38 3.22 8.56
C ASP A 19 -6.11 4.52 9.31
N TRP A 20 -7.09 5.40 9.25
CA TRP A 20 -7.06 6.73 9.88
C TRP A 20 -8.46 7.27 10.05
N TYR A 21 -8.60 8.25 10.95
CA TYR A 21 -9.82 9.03 11.11
C TYR A 21 -9.65 10.40 10.47
N ASP A 22 -10.68 10.92 9.82
CA ASP A 22 -10.71 12.32 9.43
C ASP A 22 -11.22 13.23 10.56
N ASP A 23 -11.31 14.54 10.28
CA ASP A 23 -11.80 15.54 11.24
C ASP A 23 -13.30 15.42 11.56
N GLU A 24 -14.04 14.65 10.78
CA GLU A 24 -15.47 14.38 10.95
C GLU A 24 -15.73 12.99 11.56
N GLU A 25 -14.70 12.37 12.13
CA GLU A 25 -14.72 11.03 12.76
C GLU A 25 -15.04 9.87 11.79
N TYR A 26 -14.92 10.06 10.47
CA TYR A 26 -14.99 8.94 9.53
C TYR A 26 -13.68 8.16 9.51
N ARG A 27 -13.80 6.83 9.62
CA ARG A 27 -12.67 5.91 9.50
C ARG A 27 -12.47 5.49 8.05
N TYR A 28 -11.29 5.81 7.52
CA TYR A 28 -10.82 5.29 6.24
C TYR A 28 -10.01 4.03 6.48
N ILE A 29 -10.22 3.01 5.66
CA ILE A 29 -9.53 1.72 5.77
C ILE A 29 -9.03 1.29 4.38
N ALA A 30 -7.73 1.03 4.28
CA ALA A 30 -7.07 0.41 3.15
C ALA A 30 -6.57 -0.97 3.56
N LEU A 31 -6.93 -2.01 2.80
CA LEU A 31 -6.44 -3.37 3.03
C LEU A 31 -5.24 -3.64 2.14
N PHE A 32 -4.16 -4.13 2.73
CA PHE A 32 -2.91 -4.43 2.03
C PHE A 32 -2.82 -5.90 1.65
N TYR A 33 -2.55 -6.17 0.37
CA TYR A 33 -2.41 -7.51 -0.16
C TYR A 33 -1.11 -7.68 -0.94
N LYS A 34 -0.52 -8.88 -0.87
CA LYS A 34 0.59 -9.31 -1.74
C LYS A 34 0.28 -10.63 -2.42
N THR A 35 0.90 -10.87 -3.57
CA THR A 35 0.82 -12.14 -4.29
C THR A 35 1.96 -12.27 -5.28
N GLU A 36 2.44 -13.50 -5.46
CA GLU A 36 3.38 -13.88 -6.51
C GLU A 36 2.66 -14.59 -7.68
N HIS A 37 1.35 -14.78 -7.60
CA HIS A 37 0.57 -15.55 -8.56
C HIS A 37 -0.32 -14.64 -9.41
N PHE A 38 0.11 -14.40 -10.65
CA PHE A 38 -0.65 -13.61 -11.62
C PHE A 38 -0.56 -14.17 -13.03
N THR A 39 -1.52 -13.80 -13.87
CA THR A 39 -1.55 -14.10 -15.31
C THR A 39 -2.00 -12.86 -16.10
N GLY A 40 -1.69 -12.86 -17.40
CA GLY A 40 -1.96 -11.72 -18.29
C GLY A 40 -0.70 -10.92 -18.62
N GLU A 41 -0.90 -9.79 -19.28
CA GLU A 41 0.16 -8.85 -19.66
C GLU A 41 -0.08 -7.51 -18.97
N LEU A 42 1.01 -6.88 -18.52
CA LEU A 42 0.93 -5.60 -17.80
C LEU A 42 0.47 -4.49 -18.75
N GLN A 43 -0.59 -3.78 -18.37
CA GLN A 43 -1.17 -2.70 -19.16
C GLN A 43 -1.57 -1.55 -18.23
N SER A 44 -1.25 -0.31 -18.62
CA SER A 44 -1.69 0.89 -17.90
C SER A 44 -3.16 1.24 -18.21
N SER A 45 -3.82 1.90 -17.27
CA SER A 45 -5.18 2.41 -17.42
C SER A 45 -5.22 3.95 -17.40
N ASP A 46 -6.40 4.54 -17.50
CA ASP A 46 -6.61 5.99 -17.37
C ASP A 46 -6.29 6.52 -15.96
N GLU A 47 -6.21 5.64 -14.95
CA GLU A 47 -5.89 6.00 -13.56
C GLU A 47 -4.38 6.25 -13.36
N GLY A 48 -3.53 5.72 -14.25
CA GLY A 48 -2.09 5.95 -14.18
C GLY A 48 -1.24 4.95 -14.93
N LYS A 49 0.04 5.30 -15.08
CA LYS A 49 1.06 4.42 -15.66
C LYS A 49 1.52 3.39 -14.63
N VAL A 50 1.58 2.13 -15.05
CA VAL A 50 2.15 1.02 -14.27
C VAL A 50 3.38 0.44 -14.98
N TRP A 51 4.35 -0.05 -14.20
CA TRP A 51 5.56 -0.69 -14.69
C TRP A 51 6.08 -1.69 -13.65
N TRP A 52 6.94 -2.61 -14.10
CA TRP A 52 7.71 -3.47 -13.20
C TRP A 52 8.95 -2.72 -12.72
N GLU A 53 9.22 -2.80 -11.42
CA GLU A 53 10.34 -2.12 -10.78
C GLU A 53 11.15 -3.11 -9.94
N ASP A 54 12.47 -2.88 -9.85
CA ASP A 54 13.32 -3.62 -8.94
C ASP A 54 13.03 -3.19 -7.50
N PHE A 55 12.80 -4.16 -6.62
CA PHE A 55 12.43 -3.88 -5.24
C PHE A 55 13.43 -2.96 -4.52
N ASP A 56 14.74 -3.19 -4.73
CA ASP A 56 15.82 -2.39 -4.15
C ASP A 56 15.84 -0.94 -4.65
N ASN A 57 15.20 -0.65 -5.79
CA ASN A 57 15.13 0.68 -6.37
C ASN A 57 13.95 1.51 -5.84
N LEU A 58 12.98 0.89 -5.14
CA LEU A 58 11.79 1.58 -4.62
C LEU A 58 12.14 2.81 -3.77
N PHE A 59 13.17 2.71 -2.93
CA PHE A 59 13.63 3.80 -2.05
C PHE A 59 14.23 5.00 -2.79
N ARG A 60 14.54 4.86 -4.08
CA ARG A 60 15.08 5.94 -4.93
C ARG A 60 13.99 6.63 -5.73
N LEU A 61 12.79 6.05 -5.81
CA LEU A 61 11.67 6.62 -6.52
C LEU A 61 11.04 7.77 -5.75
N LYS A 62 10.35 8.65 -6.48
CA LYS A 62 9.48 9.66 -5.87
C LYS A 62 8.16 9.00 -5.47
N LEU A 63 8.13 8.45 -4.25
CA LEU A 63 6.95 7.83 -3.67
C LEU A 63 5.91 8.89 -3.23
N ALA A 64 4.65 8.47 -3.07
CA ALA A 64 3.54 9.36 -2.74
C ALA A 64 3.74 10.13 -1.43
N THR A 65 4.27 9.43 -0.41
CA THR A 65 4.50 9.96 0.94
C THR A 65 5.88 9.56 1.43
N LYS A 66 6.39 10.29 2.42
CA LYS A 66 7.70 10.00 3.03
C LYS A 66 7.69 8.67 3.80
N ASP A 67 6.54 8.31 4.35
CA ASP A 67 6.28 7.08 5.11
C ASP A 67 6.06 5.82 4.26
N MET A 68 6.11 5.91 2.93
CA MET A 68 5.94 4.73 2.07
C MET A 68 6.97 3.63 2.36
N SER A 69 8.17 3.98 2.82
CA SER A 69 9.16 2.99 3.26
C SER A 69 8.69 2.19 4.47
N ASP A 70 8.06 2.85 5.43
CA ASP A 70 7.46 2.20 6.60
C ASP A 70 6.19 1.42 6.24
N MET A 71 5.44 1.88 5.23
CA MET A 71 4.31 1.12 4.69
C MET A 71 4.75 -0.22 4.13
N LEU A 72 5.87 -0.26 3.39
CA LEU A 72 6.44 -1.50 2.84
C LEU A 72 6.81 -2.50 3.94
N ARG A 73 7.16 -2.04 5.14
CA ARG A 73 7.45 -2.94 6.27
C ARG A 73 6.23 -3.80 6.63
N VAL A 74 5.02 -3.25 6.58
CA VAL A 74 3.78 -4.03 6.81
C VAL A 74 3.55 -5.11 5.74
N PHE A 75 4.10 -4.96 4.54
CA PHE A 75 4.04 -6.03 3.53
C PHE A 75 5.08 -7.13 3.77
N LEU A 76 6.20 -6.82 4.41
CA LEU A 76 7.40 -7.66 4.47
C LEU A 76 7.64 -8.31 5.83
N GLU A 77 7.39 -7.61 6.92
CA GLU A 77 7.60 -8.05 8.31
C GLU A 77 6.34 -8.81 8.78
N GLU A 78 6.50 -10.08 9.16
CA GLU A 78 5.35 -10.94 9.52
C GLU A 78 4.71 -10.57 10.87
N ASP A 79 5.43 -9.83 11.72
CA ASP A 79 4.98 -9.34 13.01
C ASP A 79 4.26 -7.98 12.94
N LEU A 80 4.20 -7.36 11.76
CA LEU A 80 3.45 -6.14 11.50
C LEU A 80 2.16 -6.45 10.71
N SER A 81 1.07 -5.81 11.10
CA SER A 81 -0.25 -5.99 10.49
C SER A 81 -1.09 -4.71 10.43
N GLU A 82 -0.67 -3.61 11.07
CA GLU A 82 -1.40 -2.34 11.08
C GLU A 82 -0.47 -1.15 10.86
N PHE A 83 -0.88 -0.24 9.98
CA PHE A 83 -0.34 1.10 9.80
C PHE A 83 -1.42 2.11 10.17
N PHE A 84 -1.39 2.63 11.39
CA PHE A 84 -2.44 3.52 11.89
C PHE A 84 -1.96 4.97 11.95
N TYR A 85 -2.68 5.87 11.26
CA TYR A 85 -2.46 7.32 11.42
C TYR A 85 -3.41 7.92 12.44
N TYR A 86 -2.87 8.85 13.23
CA TYR A 86 -3.63 9.68 14.15
C TYR A 86 -3.11 11.13 14.14
N LYS A 87 -3.97 12.03 14.60
CA LYS A 87 -3.60 13.44 14.80
C LYS A 87 -3.10 13.69 16.22
N ASP A 88 -1.99 14.40 16.34
CA ASP A 88 -1.53 15.02 17.57
C ASP A 88 -1.52 16.55 17.36
N GLY A 89 -2.61 17.21 17.73
CA GLY A 89 -2.87 18.59 17.33
C GLY A 89 -3.07 18.72 15.82
N ASP A 90 -2.23 19.54 15.17
CA ASP A 90 -2.26 19.75 13.72
C ASP A 90 -1.35 18.76 12.95
N ASP A 91 -0.53 17.99 13.67
CA ASP A 91 0.45 17.07 13.09
C ASP A 91 -0.16 15.67 12.89
N TRP A 92 0.20 15.04 11.76
CA TRP A 92 -0.10 13.64 11.50
C TRP A 92 1.05 12.76 11.95
N LEU A 93 0.76 11.85 12.87
CA LEU A 93 1.67 10.81 13.36
C LEU A 93 1.14 9.43 12.97
N TYR A 94 1.99 8.41 13.11
CA TYR A 94 1.57 7.04 12.86
C TYR A 94 2.28 6.03 13.75
N ASP A 95 1.59 4.91 13.96
CA ASP A 95 2.12 3.72 14.62
C ASP A 95 2.12 2.54 13.64
N LEU A 96 3.16 1.70 13.74
CA LEU A 96 3.20 0.37 13.13
C LEU A 96 2.99 -0.66 14.23
N LYS A 97 2.03 -1.57 14.05
CA LYS A 97 1.70 -2.64 15.01
C LYS A 97 1.56 -3.98 14.32
#